data_AF-A0A9X4P9J9-F1
#
_entry.id   AF-A0A9X4P9J9-F1
#
_cell.length_a   1.000
_cell.length_b   1.000
_cell.length_c   1.000
_cell.angle_alpha   90.00
_cell.angle_beta   90.00
_cell.angle_gamma   90.00
#
_symmetry.space_group_name_H-M   'P 1'
#
loop_
_entity.id
_entity.type
_entity.pdbx_description
1 polymer ?
#
loop_
_entity_poly.entity_id
_entity_poly.type
_entity_poly.pdbx_seq_one_letter_code
_entity_poly.pdbx_strand_id
1 'polypeptide(L)'
;MEIKINFQDMNEVEEVVFKYFESDYVLYNVPNEYIARYEGSYDTETMYIFNGRSTKDIIKDLNLREISHFVNDPPFLLYGLLCDYYSDFKQGRDDFYYLYYIKFMSLFYILSVSDMLDVKREGDRPFFLVTLLDPNQYINPYYSCWKRDNVEINELISKFNNTQLYLISELIVYLDKNNICDVSDIAKEFWGYVNKNVL
;
A
#
# COMPACT_ATOMS: atom_id res chain seq x y z
N MET A 1 -13.02 14.20 -16.28
CA MET A 1 -11.70 14.77 -16.64
C MET A 1 -10.79 13.57 -16.85
N GLU A 2 -10.37 13.30 -18.08
CA GLU A 2 -9.45 12.19 -18.37
C GLU A 2 -8.04 12.60 -17.93
N ILE A 3 -7.56 12.06 -16.82
CA ILE A 3 -6.16 12.16 -16.45
C ILE A 3 -5.45 11.04 -17.20
N LYS A 4 -4.64 11.38 -18.20
CA LYS A 4 -3.80 10.37 -18.85
C LYS A 4 -2.49 10.30 -18.09
N ILE A 5 -2.18 9.13 -17.54
CA ILE A 5 -0.92 8.85 -16.85
C ILE A 5 -0.05 7.96 -17.73
N ASN A 6 1.20 8.35 -17.95
CA ASN A 6 2.20 7.53 -18.59
C ASN A 6 2.95 6.69 -17.54
N PHE A 7 2.53 5.44 -17.35
CA PHE A 7 3.18 4.51 -16.42
C PHE A 7 4.65 4.19 -16.74
N GLN A 8 5.16 4.60 -17.90
CA GLN A 8 6.57 4.45 -18.28
C GLN A 8 7.45 5.64 -17.85
N ASP A 9 6.87 6.72 -17.33
CA ASP A 9 7.59 7.88 -16.82
C ASP A 9 7.38 8.02 -15.30
N MET A 10 8.37 7.59 -14.51
CA MET A 10 8.29 7.65 -13.05
C MET A 10 8.15 9.08 -12.51
N ASN A 11 8.70 10.09 -13.20
CA ASN A 11 8.55 11.47 -12.73
C ASN A 11 7.11 11.94 -12.90
N GLU A 12 6.47 11.61 -14.02
CA GLU A 12 5.05 11.89 -14.26
C GLU A 12 4.17 11.16 -13.24
N VAL A 13 4.49 9.89 -12.97
CA VAL A 13 3.76 9.08 -11.99
C VAL A 13 3.88 9.67 -10.60
N GLU A 14 5.08 10.02 -10.15
CA GLU A 14 5.27 10.66 -8.84
C GLU A 14 4.52 11.98 -8.74
N GLU A 15 4.59 12.85 -9.76
CA GLU A 15 3.88 14.13 -9.76
C GLU A 15 2.36 13.94 -9.62
N VAL A 16 1.78 13.05 -10.42
CA VAL A 16 0.33 12.77 -10.38
C VAL A 16 -0.05 12.11 -9.06
N VAL A 17 0.70 11.11 -8.61
CA VAL A 17 0.39 10.36 -7.40
C VAL A 17 0.48 11.27 -6.18
N PHE A 18 1.55 12.06 -6.03
CA PHE A 18 1.65 13.00 -4.91
C PHE A 18 0.55 14.05 -4.97
N LYS A 19 0.16 14.54 -6.15
CA LYS A 19 -0.96 15.50 -6.25
C LYS A 19 -2.29 14.94 -5.70
N TYR A 20 -2.57 13.65 -5.89
CA TYR A 20 -3.89 13.08 -5.56
C TYR A 20 -3.90 12.19 -4.33
N PHE A 21 -2.76 11.68 -3.88
CA PHE A 21 -2.63 10.80 -2.73
C PHE A 21 -1.64 11.35 -1.68
N GLU A 22 -1.38 12.67 -1.66
CA GLU A 22 -0.50 13.27 -0.66
C GLU A 22 -1.02 12.98 0.76
N SER A 23 -0.08 12.64 1.63
CA SER A 23 -0.35 12.36 3.03
C SER A 23 0.91 12.62 3.85
N ASP A 24 0.87 13.66 4.67
CA ASP A 24 1.89 13.93 5.70
C ASP A 24 1.69 13.06 6.96
N TYR A 25 0.88 12.00 6.85
CA TYR A 25 0.58 11.12 7.97
C TYR A 25 1.82 10.30 8.33
N VAL A 26 2.21 10.39 9.60
CA VAL A 26 3.28 9.60 10.20
C VAL A 26 2.65 8.47 10.98
N LEU A 27 3.04 7.23 10.67
CA LEU A 27 2.43 6.03 11.20
C LEU A 27 2.63 5.89 12.72
N TYR A 28 3.85 6.18 13.18
CA TYR A 28 4.25 6.32 14.57
C TYR A 28 5.55 7.12 14.62
N ASN A 29 5.84 7.70 15.78
CA ASN A 29 7.10 8.41 16.01
C ASN A 29 7.57 8.11 17.43
N VAL A 30 8.44 7.12 17.56
CA VAL A 30 8.95 6.62 18.84
C VAL A 30 10.46 6.74 18.92
N PRO A 31 11.05 6.77 20.13
CA PRO A 31 12.49 6.65 20.30
C PRO A 31 13.00 5.31 19.76
N ASN A 32 14.22 5.29 19.20
CA ASN A 32 14.83 4.07 18.66
C ASN A 32 14.99 2.97 19.72
N GLU A 33 15.17 3.33 21.00
CA GLU A 33 15.24 2.35 22.09
C GLU A 33 13.92 1.61 22.32
N TYR A 34 12.81 2.16 21.83
CA TYR A 34 11.52 1.49 21.84
C TYR A 34 11.46 0.42 20.73
N ILE A 35 11.99 0.73 19.55
CA ILE A 35 12.08 -0.20 18.42
C ILE A 35 13.08 -1.34 18.70
N ALA A 36 14.20 -1.03 19.35
CA ALA A 36 15.22 -2.00 19.72
C ALA A 36 14.68 -3.18 20.57
N ARG A 37 13.54 -3.00 21.28
CA ARG A 37 12.89 -4.06 22.08
C ARG A 37 12.36 -5.22 21.24
N TYR A 38 12.15 -4.99 19.94
CA TYR A 38 11.62 -5.99 19.00
C TYR A 38 12.73 -6.75 18.28
N GLU A 39 14.00 -6.37 18.46
CA GLU A 39 15.15 -7.07 17.86
C GLU A 39 15.15 -8.55 18.22
N GLY A 40 15.39 -9.41 17.22
CA GLY A 40 15.38 -10.86 17.38
C GLY A 40 13.99 -11.51 17.38
N SER A 41 12.92 -10.73 17.49
CA SER A 41 11.53 -11.22 17.40
C SER A 41 10.81 -10.77 16.13
N TYR A 42 11.21 -9.62 15.59
CA TYR A 42 10.65 -9.03 14.36
C TYR A 42 11.78 -8.45 13.50
N ASP A 43 11.48 -8.25 12.22
CA ASP A 43 12.31 -7.40 11.37
C ASP A 43 12.10 -5.94 11.77
N THR A 44 13.09 -5.39 12.47
CA THR A 44 13.08 -4.02 12.95
C THR A 44 13.49 -3.02 11.88
N GLU A 45 14.02 -3.47 10.74
CA GLU A 45 14.43 -2.59 9.64
C GLU A 45 13.23 -1.86 9.05
N THR A 46 12.14 -2.58 8.75
CA THR A 46 10.86 -2.00 8.35
C THR A 46 10.33 -1.03 9.41
N MET A 47 10.53 -1.31 10.71
CA MET A 47 10.09 -0.39 11.75
C MET A 47 10.86 0.94 11.73
N TYR A 48 12.19 0.87 11.56
CA TYR A 48 13.02 2.07 11.45
C TYR A 48 12.73 2.89 10.18
N ILE A 49 12.41 2.23 9.06
CA ILE A 49 12.06 2.90 7.80
C ILE A 49 10.82 3.78 7.95
N PHE A 50 9.80 3.31 8.68
CA PHE A 50 8.52 4.00 8.83
C PHE A 50 8.47 4.93 10.06
N ASN A 51 9.39 4.79 11.02
CA ASN A 51 9.39 5.57 12.25
C ASN A 51 9.62 7.07 11.98
N GLY A 52 8.67 7.90 12.39
CA GLY A 52 8.77 9.35 12.28
C GLY A 52 8.68 9.89 10.84
N ARG A 53 8.30 9.05 9.87
CA ARG A 53 8.36 9.38 8.43
C ARG A 53 6.99 9.26 7.76
N SER A 54 6.71 10.21 6.87
CA SER A 54 5.57 10.16 5.95
C SER A 54 5.90 9.33 4.70
N THR A 55 4.92 9.06 3.85
CA THR A 55 5.17 8.42 2.54
C THR A 55 6.15 9.20 1.68
N LYS A 56 6.06 10.53 1.70
CA LYS A 56 6.93 11.41 0.93
C LYS A 56 8.38 11.32 1.39
N ASP A 57 8.60 11.24 2.70
CA ASP A 57 9.95 11.06 3.26
C ASP A 57 10.50 9.70 2.82
N ILE A 58 9.70 8.64 2.97
CA ILE A 58 10.06 7.26 2.59
C ILE A 58 10.48 7.19 1.12
N ILE A 59 9.64 7.70 0.21
CA ILE A 59 9.90 7.67 -1.25
C ILE A 59 11.14 8.47 -1.64
N LYS A 60 11.40 9.61 -0.97
CA LYS A 60 12.53 10.48 -1.34
C LYS A 60 13.88 10.00 -0.86
N ASP A 61 13.96 9.44 0.35
CA ASP A 61 15.27 9.13 0.94
C ASP A 61 15.74 7.70 0.67
N LEU A 62 14.88 6.82 0.15
CA LEU A 62 15.18 5.40 -0.01
C LEU A 62 15.01 4.93 -1.45
N ASN A 63 15.75 3.88 -1.81
CA ASN A 63 15.61 3.24 -3.10
C ASN A 63 14.27 2.49 -3.15
N LEU A 64 13.43 2.79 -4.15
CA LEU A 64 12.11 2.16 -4.33
C LEU A 64 12.17 0.62 -4.34
N ARG A 65 13.28 0.04 -4.84
CA ARG A 65 13.49 -1.41 -4.81
C ARG A 65 13.65 -1.96 -3.39
N GLU A 66 14.42 -1.27 -2.55
CA GLU A 66 14.61 -1.66 -1.14
C GLU A 66 13.28 -1.54 -0.41
N ILE A 67 12.56 -0.43 -0.60
CA ILE A 67 11.26 -0.21 0.04
C ILE A 67 10.22 -1.26 -0.39
N SER A 68 10.20 -1.62 -1.68
CA SER A 68 9.27 -2.64 -2.18
C SER A 68 9.42 -3.97 -1.43
N HIS A 69 10.65 -4.39 -1.16
CA HIS A 69 10.93 -5.59 -0.39
C HIS A 69 10.31 -5.52 1.02
N PHE A 70 10.54 -4.42 1.74
CA PHE A 70 10.03 -4.21 3.10
C PHE A 70 8.50 -4.07 3.17
N VAL A 71 7.86 -3.58 2.11
CA VAL A 71 6.40 -3.45 2.01
C VAL A 71 5.73 -4.76 1.59
N ASN A 72 6.40 -5.56 0.75
CA ASN A 72 5.91 -6.86 0.33
C ASN A 72 6.02 -7.89 1.47
N ASP A 73 6.98 -7.71 2.37
CA ASP A 73 6.99 -8.45 3.62
C ASP A 73 5.82 -8.01 4.52
N PRO A 74 5.02 -8.95 5.05
CA PRO A 74 3.66 -8.60 5.43
C PRO A 74 3.57 -7.56 6.57
N PRO A 75 2.42 -6.85 6.68
CA PRO A 75 2.17 -5.82 7.70
C PRO A 75 2.41 -6.24 9.16
N PHE A 76 2.56 -7.55 9.42
CA PHE A 76 2.94 -8.11 10.71
C PHE A 76 4.28 -7.58 11.25
N LEU A 77 5.20 -7.16 10.39
CA LEU A 77 6.51 -6.62 10.81
C LEU A 77 6.40 -5.23 11.45
N LEU A 78 5.43 -4.42 11.03
CA LEU A 78 5.13 -3.15 11.69
C LEU A 78 4.28 -3.35 12.97
N TYR A 79 3.63 -4.51 13.09
CA TYR A 79 2.53 -4.73 14.03
C TYR A 79 2.93 -4.74 15.50
N GLY A 80 4.08 -5.34 15.84
CA GLY A 80 4.53 -5.42 17.23
C GLY A 80 4.67 -4.03 17.85
N LEU A 81 5.39 -3.15 17.15
CA LEU A 81 5.59 -1.76 17.56
C LEU A 81 4.30 -0.95 17.59
N LEU A 82 3.47 -1.13 16.58
CA LEU A 82 2.19 -0.45 16.46
C LEU A 82 1.18 -0.85 17.53
N CYS A 83 1.10 -2.14 17.86
CA CYS A 83 0.23 -2.64 18.92
C CYS A 83 0.50 -1.95 20.23
N ASP A 84 1.77 -1.84 20.60
CA ASP A 84 2.17 -1.25 21.86
C ASP A 84 1.97 0.26 21.81
N TYR A 85 2.36 0.93 20.71
CA TYR A 85 2.10 2.35 20.49
C TYR A 85 0.61 2.71 20.63
N TYR A 86 -0.29 2.08 19.88
CA TYR A 86 -1.72 2.43 19.93
C TYR A 86 -2.42 1.99 21.23
N SER A 87 -1.95 0.92 21.87
CA SER A 87 -2.43 0.52 23.19
C SER A 87 -2.06 1.54 24.27
N ASP A 88 -0.84 2.09 24.20
CA ASP A 88 -0.36 3.12 25.11
C ASP A 88 -1.05 4.48 24.85
N PHE A 89 -1.45 4.77 23.61
CA PHE A 89 -2.03 6.06 23.20
C PHE A 89 -3.57 6.09 22.99
N LYS A 90 -4.30 5.02 23.36
CA LYS A 90 -5.78 4.93 23.38
C LYS A 90 -6.49 5.35 22.06
N GLN A 91 -5.96 4.97 20.91
CA GLN A 91 -6.69 5.06 19.64
C GLN A 91 -7.07 3.66 19.15
N GLY A 92 -8.30 3.50 18.66
CA GLY A 92 -8.85 2.20 18.30
C GLY A 92 -8.01 1.50 17.23
N ARG A 93 -7.64 0.24 17.49
CA ARG A 93 -6.87 -0.60 16.57
C ARG A 93 -7.55 -0.79 15.21
N ASP A 94 -8.88 -0.59 15.15
CA ASP A 94 -9.63 -0.86 13.93
C ASP A 94 -9.47 0.20 12.82
N ASP A 95 -9.27 1.45 13.20
CA ASP A 95 -9.06 2.55 12.24
C ASP A 95 -7.63 2.56 11.67
N PHE A 96 -6.66 1.97 12.39
CA PHE A 96 -5.25 1.97 12.00
C PHE A 96 -5.01 1.38 10.61
N TYR A 97 -5.49 0.16 10.36
CA TYR A 97 -5.22 -0.55 9.09
C TYR A 97 -5.79 0.21 7.91
N TYR A 98 -6.97 0.74 8.12
CA TYR A 98 -7.66 1.57 7.15
C TYR A 98 -6.89 2.85 6.87
N LEU A 99 -6.43 3.52 7.93
CA LEU A 99 -5.57 4.68 7.81
C LEU A 99 -4.25 4.34 7.15
N TYR A 100 -3.60 3.21 7.46
CA TYR A 100 -2.38 2.79 6.78
C TYR A 100 -2.62 2.60 5.28
N TYR A 101 -3.61 1.82 4.87
CA TYR A 101 -3.88 1.58 3.46
C TYR A 101 -4.22 2.86 2.69
N ILE A 102 -5.02 3.75 3.31
CA ILE A 102 -5.43 5.00 2.66
C ILE A 102 -4.30 6.04 2.67
N LYS A 103 -3.65 6.25 3.82
CA LYS A 103 -2.62 7.26 4.03
C LYS A 103 -1.29 6.89 3.39
N PHE A 104 -1.05 5.61 3.13
CA PHE A 104 0.13 5.13 2.43
C PHE A 104 -0.13 4.76 0.95
N MET A 105 -1.32 5.09 0.41
CA MET A 105 -1.68 4.75 -0.96
C MET A 105 -0.69 5.28 -2.02
N SER A 106 -0.13 6.48 -1.81
CA SER A 106 0.90 7.03 -2.70
C SER A 106 2.14 6.14 -2.79
N LEU A 107 2.60 5.62 -1.66
CA LEU A 107 3.71 4.68 -1.59
C LEU A 107 3.39 3.41 -2.36
N PHE A 108 2.25 2.76 -2.07
CA PHE A 108 1.88 1.52 -2.74
C PHE A 108 1.73 1.69 -4.25
N TYR A 109 1.17 2.81 -4.69
CA TYR A 109 1.04 3.12 -6.11
C TYR A 109 2.41 3.22 -6.79
N ILE A 110 3.30 4.04 -6.22
CA ILE A 110 4.65 4.28 -6.77
C ILE A 110 5.47 2.99 -6.78
N LEU A 111 5.42 2.19 -5.73
CA LEU A 111 6.09 0.89 -5.69
C LEU A 111 5.57 -0.06 -6.77
N SER A 112 4.26 -0.12 -6.98
CA SER A 112 3.66 -0.96 -8.02
C SER A 112 4.14 -0.60 -9.42
N VAL A 113 4.24 0.70 -9.71
CA VAL A 113 4.75 1.19 -11.01
C VAL A 113 6.25 0.95 -11.12
N SER A 114 7.02 1.23 -10.06
CA SER A 114 8.45 0.97 -10.02
C SER A 114 8.76 -0.50 -10.32
N ASP A 115 8.08 -1.42 -9.63
CA ASP A 115 8.29 -2.86 -9.81
C ASP A 115 7.81 -3.34 -11.17
N MET A 116 6.71 -2.78 -11.69
CA MET A 116 6.25 -3.01 -13.07
C MET A 116 7.32 -2.61 -14.12
N LEU A 117 8.13 -1.58 -13.85
CA LEU A 117 9.21 -1.18 -14.74
C LEU A 117 10.47 -2.06 -14.59
N ASP A 118 10.64 -2.75 -13.46
CA ASP A 118 11.81 -3.59 -13.14
C ASP A 118 11.57 -5.12 -13.27
N VAL A 119 10.38 -5.57 -13.73
CA VAL A 119 9.93 -6.99 -13.84
C VAL A 119 10.87 -7.92 -14.62
N LYS A 120 11.91 -7.41 -15.30
CA LYS A 120 12.91 -8.21 -16.01
C LYS A 120 13.91 -8.95 -15.11
N ARG A 121 13.79 -8.90 -13.78
CA ARG A 121 14.75 -9.51 -12.85
C ARG A 121 14.20 -10.79 -12.23
N GLU A 122 14.70 -11.93 -12.71
CA GLU A 122 14.44 -13.24 -12.11
C GLU A 122 14.85 -13.26 -10.62
N GLY A 123 13.91 -13.64 -9.75
CA GLY A 123 14.19 -13.94 -8.33
C GLY A 123 13.61 -12.96 -7.30
N ASP A 124 13.18 -11.76 -7.70
CA ASP A 124 12.55 -10.80 -6.79
C ASP A 124 11.04 -11.06 -6.68
N ARG A 125 10.46 -10.80 -5.49
CA ARG A 125 9.01 -10.79 -5.27
C ARG A 125 8.52 -9.34 -5.44
N PRO A 126 8.00 -8.96 -6.61
CA PRO A 126 7.49 -7.60 -6.81
C PRO A 126 6.26 -7.35 -5.94
N PHE A 127 6.13 -6.11 -5.48
CA PHE A 127 4.94 -5.57 -4.86
C PHE A 127 4.00 -5.02 -5.94
N PHE A 128 2.73 -5.41 -5.86
CA PHE A 128 1.68 -4.79 -6.67
C PHE A 128 0.49 -4.47 -5.78
N LEU A 129 0.00 -3.23 -5.85
CA LEU A 129 -1.14 -2.74 -5.08
C LEU A 129 -2.39 -3.62 -5.23
N VAL A 130 -2.51 -4.35 -6.34
CA VAL A 130 -3.60 -5.31 -6.55
C VAL A 130 -3.65 -6.38 -5.46
N THR A 131 -2.52 -6.77 -4.85
CA THR A 131 -2.50 -7.76 -3.76
C THR A 131 -3.15 -7.22 -2.49
N LEU A 132 -3.11 -5.90 -2.26
CA LEU A 132 -3.77 -5.23 -1.15
C LEU A 132 -5.27 -4.98 -1.41
N LEU A 133 -5.62 -4.77 -2.68
CA LEU A 133 -6.95 -4.36 -3.10
C LEU A 133 -7.80 -5.50 -3.64
N ASP A 134 -7.27 -6.74 -3.69
CA ASP A 134 -8.00 -7.90 -4.18
C ASP A 134 -9.05 -8.34 -3.14
N PRO A 135 -10.35 -8.30 -3.47
CA PRO A 135 -11.43 -8.77 -2.59
C PRO A 135 -11.30 -10.25 -2.17
N ASN A 136 -10.48 -11.06 -2.84
CA ASN A 136 -10.22 -12.45 -2.46
C ASN A 136 -8.97 -12.65 -1.58
N GLN A 137 -8.01 -11.72 -1.57
CA GLN A 137 -6.78 -11.83 -0.79
C GLN A 137 -7.01 -11.66 0.72
N TYR A 138 -8.20 -11.22 1.14
CA TYR A 138 -8.61 -11.13 2.54
C TYR A 138 -8.69 -12.48 3.27
N ILE A 139 -8.35 -13.60 2.62
CA ILE A 139 -8.37 -14.97 3.16
C ILE A 139 -6.96 -15.58 3.26
N ASN A 140 -5.92 -14.78 3.47
CA ASN A 140 -4.59 -15.35 3.73
C ASN A 140 -4.44 -15.71 5.24
N PRO A 141 -4.04 -16.95 5.59
CA PRO A 141 -3.97 -17.41 6.98
C PRO A 141 -2.90 -16.75 7.85
N TYR A 142 -1.93 -16.01 7.29
CA TYR A 142 -1.09 -15.10 8.08
C TYR A 142 -1.87 -13.86 8.54
N TYR A 143 -2.99 -13.58 7.87
CA TYR A 143 -4.01 -12.64 8.28
C TYR A 143 -5.14 -13.35 9.10
N SER A 144 -4.94 -14.57 9.63
CA SER A 144 -6.02 -15.30 10.32
C SER A 144 -6.33 -14.84 11.76
N CYS A 145 -5.42 -14.16 12.46
CA CYS A 145 -5.78 -13.39 13.66
C CYS A 145 -6.61 -12.14 13.32
N TRP A 146 -6.80 -11.91 12.02
CA TRP A 146 -7.58 -10.86 11.37
C TRP A 146 -8.81 -11.47 10.71
N LYS A 147 -9.57 -12.27 11.47
CA LYS A 147 -11.02 -12.39 11.24
C LYS A 147 -11.65 -11.01 11.45
N ARG A 148 -11.41 -10.09 10.52
CA ARG A 148 -12.35 -9.04 10.25
C ARG A 148 -13.42 -9.66 9.40
N ASP A 149 -14.53 -9.97 10.05
CA ASP A 149 -15.79 -10.09 9.36
C ASP A 149 -15.94 -8.81 8.52
N ASN A 150 -15.75 -8.93 7.20
CA ASN A 150 -16.18 -7.94 6.21
C ASN A 150 -15.70 -6.50 6.44
N VAL A 151 -14.40 -6.19 6.27
CA VAL A 151 -14.10 -4.86 5.72
C VAL A 151 -14.60 -4.92 4.29
N GLU A 152 -15.85 -4.50 4.08
CA GLU A 152 -16.40 -4.44 2.75
C GLU A 152 -15.48 -3.52 1.95
N ILE A 153 -14.95 -4.00 0.84
CA ILE A 153 -14.15 -3.20 -0.10
C ILE A 153 -14.85 -1.86 -0.43
N ASN A 154 -16.18 -1.80 -0.31
CA ASN A 154 -17.04 -0.63 -0.34
C ASN A 154 -16.63 0.47 0.67
N GLU A 155 -16.29 0.11 1.90
CA GLU A 155 -15.82 1.05 2.92
C GLU A 155 -14.47 1.64 2.54
N LEU A 156 -13.57 0.85 1.94
CA LEU A 156 -12.29 1.33 1.44
C LEU A 156 -12.48 2.27 0.25
N ILE A 157 -13.35 1.91 -0.71
CA ILE A 157 -13.74 2.79 -1.83
C ILE A 157 -14.26 4.13 -1.30
N SER A 158 -15.13 4.11 -0.28
CA SER A 158 -15.82 5.30 0.21
C SER A 158 -14.89 6.43 0.70
N LYS A 159 -13.60 6.16 0.88
CA LYS A 159 -12.60 7.17 1.30
C LYS A 159 -11.79 7.74 0.17
N PHE A 160 -11.86 7.16 -1.00
CA PHE A 160 -11.24 7.69 -2.18
C PHE A 160 -12.25 8.54 -2.94
N ASN A 161 -11.83 9.73 -3.37
CA ASN A 161 -12.62 10.51 -4.31
C ASN A 161 -12.57 9.86 -5.71
N ASN A 162 -13.45 10.29 -6.61
CA ASN A 162 -13.53 9.73 -7.96
C ASN A 162 -12.19 9.79 -8.72
N THR A 163 -11.37 10.83 -8.50
CA THR A 163 -10.07 10.92 -9.18
C THR A 163 -9.07 9.89 -8.66
N GLN A 164 -9.05 9.67 -7.34
CA GLN A 164 -8.23 8.63 -6.73
C GLN A 164 -8.67 7.23 -7.19
N LEU A 165 -9.98 6.98 -7.20
CA LEU A 165 -10.53 5.70 -7.71
C LEU A 165 -10.20 5.48 -9.17
N TYR A 166 -10.24 6.53 -10.00
CA TYR A 166 -9.83 6.48 -11.40
C TYR A 166 -8.37 6.07 -11.55
N LEU A 167 -7.45 6.73 -10.83
CA LEU A 167 -6.02 6.44 -10.91
C LEU A 167 -5.70 5.00 -10.47
N ILE A 168 -6.34 4.52 -9.40
CA ILE A 168 -6.18 3.12 -8.94
C ILE A 168 -6.69 2.16 -10.02
N SER A 169 -7.87 2.43 -10.58
CA SER A 169 -8.47 1.60 -11.63
C SER A 169 -7.58 1.53 -12.87
N GLU A 170 -7.04 2.66 -13.33
CA GLU A 170 -6.15 2.71 -14.50
C GLU A 170 -4.88 1.90 -14.30
N LEU A 171 -4.26 1.95 -13.11
CA LEU A 171 -3.08 1.14 -12.81
C LEU A 171 -3.42 -0.36 -12.85
N ILE A 172 -4.50 -0.79 -12.21
CA ILE A 172 -4.90 -2.21 -12.18
C ILE A 172 -5.22 -2.71 -13.59
N VAL A 173 -5.96 -1.94 -14.37
CA VAL A 173 -6.26 -2.26 -15.78
C VAL A 173 -4.99 -2.32 -16.62
N TYR A 174 -4.02 -1.45 -16.37
CA TYR A 174 -2.74 -1.48 -17.07
C TYR A 174 -1.93 -2.73 -16.73
N LEU A 175 -1.82 -3.08 -15.43
CA LEU A 175 -1.11 -4.28 -14.97
C LEU A 175 -1.70 -5.55 -15.61
N ASP A 176 -3.04 -5.67 -15.65
CA ASP A 176 -3.74 -6.81 -16.26
C ASP A 176 -3.54 -6.87 -17.78
N LYS A 177 -3.78 -5.75 -18.50
CA LYS A 177 -3.65 -5.71 -19.97
C LYS A 177 -2.24 -6.05 -20.46
N ASN A 178 -1.22 -5.73 -19.66
CA ASN A 178 0.17 -5.99 -20.00
C ASN A 178 0.69 -7.32 -19.42
N ASN A 179 -0.15 -8.13 -18.78
CA ASN A 179 0.21 -9.40 -18.14
C ASN A 179 1.42 -9.26 -17.17
N ILE A 180 1.43 -8.17 -16.39
CA ILE A 180 2.53 -7.86 -15.46
C ILE A 180 2.43 -8.73 -14.20
N CYS A 181 1.22 -8.92 -13.69
CA CYS A 181 0.93 -9.72 -12.51
C CYS A 181 -0.43 -10.40 -12.62
N ASP A 182 -0.63 -11.47 -11.87
CA ASP A 182 -1.92 -12.14 -11.79
C ASP A 182 -2.92 -11.26 -11.03
N VAL A 183 -3.89 -10.71 -11.77
CA VAL A 183 -5.05 -10.01 -11.21
C VAL A 183 -6.21 -11.01 -11.13
N SER A 184 -6.84 -11.16 -9.96
CA SER A 184 -7.96 -12.09 -9.80
C SER A 184 -9.16 -11.66 -10.64
N ASP A 185 -9.96 -12.61 -11.15
CA ASP A 185 -11.15 -12.30 -11.97
C ASP A 185 -12.13 -11.35 -11.25
N ILE A 186 -12.29 -11.53 -9.94
CA ILE A 186 -13.15 -10.65 -9.12
C ILE A 186 -12.54 -9.24 -9.03
N ALA A 187 -11.22 -9.10 -8.87
CA ALA A 187 -10.57 -7.80 -8.92
C ALA A 187 -10.75 -7.13 -10.31
N LYS A 188 -10.64 -7.89 -11.41
CA LYS A 188 -10.88 -7.37 -12.77
C LYS A 188 -12.32 -6.88 -12.94
N GLU A 189 -13.30 -7.68 -12.54
CA GLU A 189 -14.72 -7.32 -12.62
C GLU A 189 -15.03 -6.08 -11.77
N PHE A 190 -14.50 -6.03 -10.56
CA PHE A 190 -14.71 -4.95 -9.61
C PHE A 190 -14.08 -3.63 -10.08
N TRP A 191 -12.79 -3.61 -10.40
CA TRP A 191 -12.12 -2.40 -10.87
C TRP A 191 -12.61 -1.98 -12.26
N GLY A 192 -13.03 -2.95 -13.09
CA GLY A 192 -13.77 -2.68 -14.32
C GLY A 192 -15.13 -2.03 -14.09
N TYR A 193 -15.86 -2.40 -13.02
CA TYR A 193 -17.11 -1.75 -12.63
C TYR A 193 -16.88 -0.32 -12.15
N VAL A 194 -15.88 -0.10 -11.27
CA VAL A 194 -15.51 1.23 -10.78
C VAL A 194 -15.18 2.15 -11.96
N ASN A 195 -14.36 1.67 -12.91
CA ASN A 195 -14.01 2.44 -14.10
C ASN A 195 -15.21 2.82 -14.99
N LYS A 196 -16.27 2.00 -15.01
CA LYS A 196 -17.45 2.20 -15.89
C LYS A 196 -18.61 2.95 -15.23
N ASN A 197 -18.74 2.91 -13.90
CA ASN A 197 -19.97 3.30 -13.22
C ASN A 197 -19.76 4.35 -12.12
N VAL A 198 -18.54 4.49 -11.60
CA VAL A 198 -18.20 5.52 -10.60
C VAL A 198 -17.61 6.77 -11.29
N LEU A 199 -17.20 6.63 -12.55
CA LEU A 199 -16.42 7.57 -13.36
C LEU A 199 -17.13 7.84 -14.68
#